data_AF-A0A930IX95-F1
#
_entry.id   AF-A0A930IX95-F1
#
_cell.length_a   1.000
_cell.length_b   1.000
_cell.length_c   1.000
_cell.angle_alpha   90.00
_cell.angle_beta   90.00
_cell.angle_gamma   90.00
#
_symmetry.space_group_name_H-M   'P 1'
#
loop_
_entity.id
_entity.type
_entity.pdbx_description
1 polymer ?
#
loop_
_entity_poly.entity_id
_entity_poly.type
_entity_poly.pdbx_seq_one_letter_code
_entity_poly.pdbx_strand_id
1 'polypeptide(L)'
;MSEKNSTWEYSITKNSLINVAYNGTQASYKIQSFRNINGTQQAVAWKVVGYSVDGGTTWTNTKPSWLKSLSKEQGNGGTAEEECTATLGTDIVDLLAQRNKELQNATPLGTESAPYNLSNSTGAAAVQNTANCYVISAPGYYMIPLVYGNAITKGQTNTSAYKSTAPNTPLEFGSPKKFKDVILHNFVDHVSKPITDPWIEKTNGKANNGVNGAEVTWSDENNLVTLPGSPIYRDASGNAYVKFEVKKENLKSGNTVISVKKGNTILWSWHLWFAPKTALDEIPVTNAQNKVYKFTNEPLGWKPTKWIATSYSTPRTVKIKVEQTVANNGTKQFGVITIIQDAHIERRGTATYYQWGRNNAFPGTDATLPQGSIVKGNDQIHMNNKIQYPNYFFTTKFVGGIIDPFDGLTKFHYFYNLWSMNNYRRGDKNAANNIDVVKTIYDPCPVGFNVPTNGAFSGFTTNGQNQGPMNVNGTNVKATYDINSGHLFWTNSSKTETIYFPASGFRNAEDDKIKEANSFGDYWSADPQDYNNGCVMGFSYDKVYPLFVNIRTYGFAVRPVAEK
;
A
#
# COMPACT_ATOMS: atom_id res chain seq x y z
N MET A 1 -69.11 24.87 20.00
CA MET A 1 -67.77 24.96 20.61
C MET A 1 -66.79 25.34 19.53
N SER A 2 -66.17 26.51 19.61
CA SER A 2 -65.06 26.88 18.73
C SER A 2 -63.88 25.96 19.03
N GLU A 3 -63.16 25.50 18.00
CA GLU A 3 -62.01 24.56 18.09
C GLU A 3 -60.80 25.09 18.90
N LYS A 4 -60.95 26.19 19.65
CA LYS A 4 -59.83 26.91 20.28
C LYS A 4 -59.48 26.49 21.71
N ASN A 5 -60.29 25.65 22.38
CA ASN A 5 -60.11 25.25 23.78
C ASN A 5 -60.39 23.75 24.01
N SER A 6 -59.77 22.86 23.24
CA SER A 6 -59.99 21.41 23.39
C SER A 6 -58.84 20.71 24.11
N THR A 7 -59.14 19.72 24.97
CA THR A 7 -58.17 18.81 25.62
C THR A 7 -57.81 17.63 24.71
N TRP A 8 -57.74 17.85 23.39
CA TRP A 8 -57.46 16.78 22.44
C TRP A 8 -56.00 16.37 22.48
N GLU A 9 -55.73 15.07 22.52
CA GLU A 9 -54.37 14.53 22.43
C GLU A 9 -54.07 14.22 20.97
N TYR A 10 -53.12 14.95 20.40
CA TYR A 10 -52.67 14.73 19.04
C TYR A 10 -51.45 13.80 19.06
N SER A 11 -51.42 12.84 18.14
CA SER A 11 -50.33 11.86 17.99
C SER A 11 -49.87 11.82 16.53
N ILE A 12 -48.58 11.97 16.31
CA ILE A 12 -47.89 11.70 15.05
C ILE A 12 -46.61 10.88 15.34
N THR A 13 -46.14 10.06 14.38
CA THR A 13 -44.94 9.22 14.53
C THR A 13 -43.83 9.90 15.34
N LYS A 14 -43.41 9.25 16.43
CA LYS A 14 -42.33 9.74 17.30
C LYS A 14 -41.03 9.02 16.95
N ASN A 15 -40.00 9.78 16.58
CA ASN A 15 -38.60 9.38 16.46
C ASN A 15 -38.34 7.94 15.98
N SER A 16 -38.53 7.69 14.68
CA SER A 16 -38.10 6.42 14.05
C SER A 16 -36.64 6.53 13.62
N LEU A 17 -35.82 5.53 13.97
CA LEU A 17 -34.42 5.43 13.51
C LEU A 17 -34.28 4.21 12.58
N ILE A 18 -33.79 4.45 11.37
CA ILE A 18 -33.63 3.43 10.33
C ILE A 18 -32.19 3.45 9.86
N ASN A 19 -31.50 2.33 10.02
CA ASN A 19 -30.16 2.13 9.48
C ASN A 19 -30.26 1.33 8.19
N VAL A 20 -29.60 1.83 7.15
CA VAL A 20 -29.54 1.22 5.83
C VAL A 20 -28.07 1.00 5.48
N ALA A 21 -27.75 -0.17 4.95
CA ALA A 21 -26.41 -0.44 4.44
C ALA A 21 -26.03 0.57 3.34
N TYR A 22 -24.73 0.75 3.12
CA TYR A 22 -24.18 1.68 2.12
C TYR A 22 -24.72 1.50 0.70
N ASN A 23 -25.07 0.26 0.33
CA ASN A 23 -25.63 -0.11 -0.97
C ASN A 23 -27.16 -0.24 -0.96
N GLY A 24 -27.80 -0.02 0.20
CA GLY A 24 -29.25 -0.07 0.31
C GLY A 24 -29.87 1.12 -0.40
N THR A 25 -30.84 0.83 -1.26
CA THR A 25 -31.50 1.83 -2.12
C THR A 25 -32.83 2.31 -1.54
N GLN A 26 -33.27 1.74 -0.43
CA GLN A 26 -34.58 2.03 0.16
C GLN A 26 -34.53 1.99 1.70
N ALA A 27 -35.34 2.84 2.32
CA ALA A 27 -35.65 2.79 3.75
C ALA A 27 -37.17 2.82 3.94
N SER A 28 -37.73 1.78 4.56
CA SER A 28 -39.15 1.73 4.89
C SER A 28 -39.42 2.35 6.26
N TYR A 29 -40.45 3.16 6.35
CA TYR A 29 -40.87 3.81 7.59
C TYR A 29 -42.39 3.96 7.63
N LYS A 30 -42.94 4.15 8.81
CA LYS A 30 -44.39 4.24 9.00
C LYS A 30 -44.79 5.58 9.58
N ILE A 31 -45.88 6.13 9.07
CA ILE A 31 -46.50 7.33 9.62
C ILE A 31 -47.88 7.01 10.18
N GLN A 32 -48.08 7.26 11.46
CA GLN A 32 -49.40 7.25 12.08
C GLN A 32 -49.72 8.67 12.54
N SER A 33 -50.91 9.18 12.24
CA SER A 33 -51.29 10.57 12.54
C SER A 33 -52.78 10.69 12.84
N PHE A 34 -53.11 10.91 14.11
CA PHE A 34 -54.50 11.03 14.59
C PHE A 34 -54.60 11.99 15.78
N ARG A 35 -55.85 12.32 16.17
CA ARG A 35 -56.19 12.99 17.42
C ARG A 35 -57.23 12.19 18.19
N ASN A 36 -57.15 12.20 19.52
CA ASN A 36 -58.16 11.62 20.41
C ASN A 36 -59.20 12.69 20.80
N ILE A 37 -60.48 12.42 20.51
CA ILE A 37 -61.60 13.26 20.90
C ILE A 37 -62.57 12.40 21.70
N ASN A 38 -62.67 12.65 23.01
CA ASN A 38 -63.59 11.96 23.92
C ASN A 38 -63.55 10.42 23.78
N GLY A 39 -62.35 9.84 23.65
CA GLY A 39 -62.15 8.40 23.47
C GLY A 39 -62.29 7.88 22.04
N THR A 40 -62.64 8.72 21.06
CA THR A 40 -62.68 8.36 19.63
C THR A 40 -61.47 8.92 18.89
N GLN A 41 -60.77 8.07 18.15
CA GLN A 41 -59.66 8.50 17.30
C GLN A 41 -60.16 9.05 15.96
N GLN A 42 -59.62 10.20 15.55
CA GLN A 42 -59.88 10.80 14.23
C GLN A 42 -58.59 11.05 13.47
N ALA A 43 -58.60 10.77 12.16
CA ALA A 43 -57.48 11.04 11.27
C ALA A 43 -57.09 12.52 11.27
N VAL A 44 -55.79 12.80 11.30
CA VAL A 44 -55.26 14.15 11.12
C VAL A 44 -54.23 14.11 10.00
N ALA A 45 -54.49 14.86 8.93
CA ALA A 45 -53.57 14.91 7.80
C ALA A 45 -52.19 15.40 8.22
N TRP A 46 -51.16 14.92 7.54
CA TRP A 46 -49.76 15.23 7.81
C TRP A 46 -49.03 15.61 6.52
N LYS A 47 -47.94 16.36 6.67
CA LYS A 47 -47.03 16.69 5.57
C LYS A 47 -45.58 16.74 6.03
N VAL A 48 -44.64 16.48 5.14
CA VAL A 48 -43.22 16.75 5.36
C VAL A 48 -43.00 18.27 5.32
N VAL A 49 -42.32 18.80 6.33
CA VAL A 49 -42.06 20.24 6.49
C VAL A 49 -40.58 20.59 6.55
N GLY A 50 -39.69 19.59 6.53
CA GLY A 50 -38.28 19.87 6.41
C GLY A 50 -37.38 18.66 6.49
N TYR A 51 -36.14 18.89 6.06
CA TYR A 51 -35.03 17.95 6.09
C TYR A 51 -33.87 18.56 6.84
N SER A 52 -33.13 17.75 7.59
CA SER A 52 -31.93 18.16 8.30
C SER A 52 -30.82 17.12 8.14
N VAL A 53 -29.60 17.58 7.92
CA VAL A 53 -28.38 16.75 7.80
C VAL A 53 -27.37 17.03 8.92
N ASP A 54 -27.69 17.94 9.84
CA ASP A 54 -26.83 18.43 10.92
C ASP A 54 -27.40 18.10 12.31
N GLY A 55 -28.06 16.95 12.41
CA GLY A 55 -28.64 16.47 13.67
C GLY A 55 -29.90 17.19 14.10
N GLY A 56 -30.52 18.02 13.25
CA GLY A 56 -31.73 18.79 13.56
C GLY A 56 -31.46 20.25 13.94
N THR A 57 -30.22 20.73 13.77
CA THR A 57 -29.82 22.11 14.08
C THR A 57 -30.42 23.09 13.08
N THR A 58 -30.37 22.74 11.79
CA THR A 58 -31.03 23.49 10.71
C THR A 58 -31.99 22.61 9.94
N TRP A 59 -33.05 23.22 9.42
CA TRP A 59 -34.10 22.55 8.64
C TRP A 59 -34.28 23.27 7.30
N THR A 60 -34.31 22.52 6.21
CA THR A 60 -34.53 23.05 4.86
C THR A 60 -35.69 22.34 4.18
N ASN A 61 -36.28 22.96 3.16
CA ASN A 61 -37.33 22.34 2.35
C ASN A 61 -36.77 21.45 1.21
N THR A 62 -35.45 21.34 1.10
CA THR A 62 -34.76 20.64 0.02
C THR A 62 -34.20 19.32 0.54
N LYS A 63 -34.46 18.22 -0.18
CA LYS A 63 -33.87 16.92 0.14
C LYS A 63 -32.36 16.98 -0.05
N PRO A 64 -31.55 16.33 0.80
CA PRO A 64 -30.16 16.08 0.44
C PRO A 64 -30.13 15.26 -0.86
N SER A 65 -29.12 15.49 -1.71
CA SER A 65 -29.05 14.92 -3.07
C SER A 65 -29.11 13.39 -3.12
N TRP A 66 -28.75 12.72 -2.02
CA TRP A 66 -28.79 11.26 -1.89
C TRP A 66 -30.15 10.70 -1.45
N LEU A 67 -31.05 11.52 -0.90
CA LEU A 67 -32.45 11.16 -0.69
C LEU A 67 -33.22 11.49 -1.97
N LYS A 68 -33.34 10.51 -2.87
CA LYS A 68 -33.85 10.70 -4.24
C LYS A 68 -35.34 10.98 -4.28
N SER A 69 -36.14 10.29 -3.46
CA SER A 69 -37.59 10.50 -3.37
C SER A 69 -38.16 9.94 -2.07
N LEU A 70 -39.37 10.39 -1.72
CA LEU A 70 -40.23 9.75 -0.73
C LEU A 70 -41.49 9.25 -1.44
N SER A 71 -41.98 8.07 -1.08
CA SER A 71 -43.22 7.52 -1.64
C SER A 71 -44.42 8.42 -1.35
N LYS A 72 -44.38 9.13 -0.21
CA LYS A 72 -45.39 10.10 0.23
C LYS A 72 -44.71 11.25 0.97
N GLU A 73 -45.09 12.47 0.61
CA GLU A 73 -44.69 13.70 1.32
C GLU A 73 -45.84 14.31 2.12
N GLN A 74 -47.04 13.76 1.96
CA GLN A 74 -48.24 14.10 2.72
C GLN A 74 -49.17 12.89 2.74
N GLY A 75 -50.04 12.84 3.75
CA GLY A 75 -51.04 11.79 3.88
C GLY A 75 -52.24 12.27 4.68
N ASN A 76 -53.37 11.58 4.54
CA ASN A 76 -54.62 11.94 5.21
C ASN A 76 -54.61 11.63 6.72
N GLY A 77 -53.61 10.89 7.19
CA GLY A 77 -53.56 10.37 8.56
C GLY A 77 -54.61 9.28 8.79
N GLY A 78 -54.67 8.79 10.01
CA GLY A 78 -55.52 7.67 10.37
C GLY A 78 -55.04 6.96 11.62
N THR A 79 -55.85 6.00 12.05
CA THR A 79 -55.58 5.12 13.18
C THR A 79 -54.68 3.95 12.81
N ALA A 80 -54.57 3.62 11.52
CA ALA A 80 -53.61 2.66 11.00
C ALA A 80 -52.27 3.33 10.66
N GLU A 81 -51.18 2.57 10.77
CA GLU A 81 -49.86 2.99 10.30
C GLU A 81 -49.82 3.01 8.77
N GLU A 82 -49.40 4.14 8.20
CA GLU A 82 -49.21 4.32 6.77
C GLU A 82 -47.77 3.97 6.38
N GLU A 83 -47.61 2.88 5.64
CA GLU A 83 -46.30 2.48 5.08
C GLU A 83 -45.80 3.50 4.07
N CYS A 84 -44.57 3.95 4.27
CA CYS A 84 -43.84 4.89 3.45
C CYS A 84 -42.46 4.34 3.12
N THR A 85 -41.85 4.84 2.05
CA THR A 85 -40.52 4.41 1.60
C THR A 85 -39.73 5.61 1.11
N ALA A 86 -38.50 5.73 1.59
CA ALA A 86 -37.49 6.64 1.05
C ALA A 86 -36.64 5.92 0.02
N THR A 87 -36.41 6.53 -1.15
CA THR A 87 -35.46 6.04 -2.16
C THR A 87 -34.12 6.73 -1.98
N LEU A 88 -33.03 5.96 -1.90
CA LEU A 88 -31.68 6.42 -1.58
C LEU A 88 -30.73 6.20 -2.77
N GLY A 89 -29.79 7.12 -2.96
CA GLY A 89 -28.60 6.90 -3.77
C GLY A 89 -27.57 6.08 -3.00
N THR A 90 -26.69 5.35 -3.71
CA THR A 90 -25.58 4.61 -3.08
C THR A 90 -24.27 5.39 -3.15
N ASP A 91 -24.08 6.19 -4.21
CA ASP A 91 -22.89 7.01 -4.47
C ASP A 91 -21.56 6.23 -4.29
N ILE A 92 -21.57 4.95 -4.71
CA ILE A 92 -20.41 4.06 -4.73
C ILE A 92 -19.55 4.40 -5.95
N VAL A 93 -18.25 4.54 -5.72
CA VAL A 93 -17.23 4.88 -6.72
C VAL A 93 -16.25 3.72 -6.84
N ASP A 94 -15.91 3.36 -8.08
CA ASP A 94 -14.79 2.47 -8.39
C ASP A 94 -13.49 3.29 -8.44
N LEU A 95 -12.79 3.31 -7.32
CA LEU A 95 -11.54 4.06 -7.14
C LEU A 95 -10.39 3.44 -7.93
N LEU A 96 -10.43 2.13 -8.22
CA LEU A 96 -9.43 1.48 -9.06
C LEU A 96 -9.57 1.91 -10.51
N ALA A 97 -10.79 1.89 -11.05
CA ALA A 97 -11.07 2.37 -12.40
C ALA A 97 -10.71 3.86 -12.54
N GLN A 98 -11.05 4.68 -11.54
CA GLN A 98 -10.66 6.08 -11.50
C GLN A 98 -9.13 6.25 -11.52
N ARG A 99 -8.40 5.58 -10.62
CA ARG A 99 -6.94 5.61 -10.56
C ARG A 99 -6.29 5.24 -11.89
N ASN A 100 -6.76 4.17 -12.53
CA ASN A 100 -6.21 3.74 -13.82
C ASN A 100 -6.50 4.76 -14.92
N LYS A 101 -7.70 5.35 -14.94
CA LYS A 101 -8.06 6.39 -15.90
C LYS A 101 -7.24 7.67 -15.71
N GLU A 102 -6.91 8.02 -14.47
CA GLU A 102 -6.01 9.14 -14.15
C GLU A 102 -4.61 8.89 -14.70
N LEU A 103 -4.04 7.69 -14.51
CA LEU A 103 -2.75 7.32 -15.10
C LEU A 103 -2.77 7.43 -16.63
N GLN A 104 -3.81 6.92 -17.28
CA GLN A 104 -3.95 6.95 -18.74
C GLN A 104 -4.12 8.37 -19.29
N ASN A 105 -4.78 9.25 -18.55
CA ASN A 105 -5.05 10.63 -18.98
C ASN A 105 -3.99 11.64 -18.54
N ALA A 106 -3.02 11.23 -17.72
CA ALA A 106 -1.89 12.06 -17.38
C ALA A 106 -1.13 12.51 -18.64
N THR A 107 -0.59 13.73 -18.60
CA THR A 107 0.19 14.28 -19.70
C THR A 107 1.39 13.38 -20.00
N PRO A 108 1.56 12.92 -21.26
CA PRO A 108 2.69 12.06 -21.60
C PRO A 108 4.05 12.71 -21.29
N LEU A 109 5.00 11.89 -20.83
CA LEU A 109 6.34 12.34 -20.47
C LEU A 109 7.38 11.90 -21.51
N GLY A 110 8.24 12.84 -21.91
CA GLY A 110 9.29 12.59 -22.89
C GLY A 110 8.79 12.30 -24.30
N THR A 111 9.73 12.18 -25.23
CA THR A 111 9.51 11.77 -26.61
C THR A 111 10.51 10.68 -26.99
N GLU A 112 10.32 10.01 -28.13
CA GLU A 112 11.28 8.99 -28.59
C GLU A 112 12.71 9.53 -28.74
N SER A 113 12.83 10.77 -29.27
CA SER A 113 14.12 11.46 -29.46
C SER A 113 14.68 12.04 -28.15
N ALA A 114 13.82 12.43 -27.21
CA ALA A 114 14.20 12.94 -25.89
C ALA A 114 13.40 12.25 -24.77
N PRO A 115 13.75 11.00 -24.42
CA PRO A 115 13.02 10.27 -23.39
C PRO A 115 13.19 10.90 -22.01
N TYR A 116 12.16 10.77 -21.18
CA TYR A 116 12.15 11.21 -19.79
C TYR A 116 13.11 10.35 -18.96
N ASN A 117 14.17 10.96 -18.41
CA ASN A 117 15.12 10.25 -17.54
C ASN A 117 14.53 10.05 -16.14
N LEU A 118 14.25 8.81 -15.76
CA LEU A 118 13.67 8.48 -14.46
C LEU A 118 14.62 8.75 -13.28
N SER A 119 15.92 8.91 -13.53
CA SER A 119 16.89 9.31 -12.51
C SER A 119 16.97 10.82 -12.29
N ASN A 120 16.13 11.61 -12.95
CA ASN A 120 16.11 13.07 -12.85
C ASN A 120 14.71 13.57 -12.46
N SER A 121 14.59 14.44 -11.46
CA SER A 121 13.30 14.90 -10.96
C SER A 121 12.46 15.68 -11.97
N THR A 122 13.09 16.26 -13.00
CA THR A 122 12.39 16.96 -14.09
C THR A 122 12.34 16.15 -15.39
N GLY A 123 12.94 14.97 -15.42
CA GLY A 123 13.10 14.15 -16.63
C GLY A 123 14.23 14.60 -17.56
N ALA A 124 15.05 15.57 -17.15
CA ALA A 124 16.18 16.05 -17.94
C ALA A 124 17.22 14.94 -18.17
N ALA A 125 17.98 15.04 -19.26
CA ALA A 125 18.91 14.00 -19.68
C ALA A 125 19.98 13.66 -18.62
N ALA A 126 20.45 14.63 -17.84
CA ALA A 126 21.47 14.44 -16.82
C ALA A 126 20.99 13.51 -15.69
N VAL A 127 21.82 12.55 -15.30
CA VAL A 127 21.55 11.68 -14.14
C VAL A 127 21.68 12.48 -12.84
N GLN A 128 20.68 12.38 -11.97
CA GLN A 128 20.65 13.10 -10.69
C GLN A 128 20.66 12.14 -9.50
N ASN A 129 19.67 11.26 -9.38
CA ASN A 129 19.56 10.28 -8.31
C ASN A 129 19.11 8.94 -8.88
N THR A 130 19.85 7.87 -8.60
CA THR A 130 19.52 6.53 -9.10
C THR A 130 18.96 5.65 -7.98
N ALA A 131 18.13 4.68 -8.33
CA ALA A 131 17.55 3.72 -7.38
C ALA A 131 17.22 2.39 -8.10
N ASN A 132 16.71 1.41 -7.35
CA ASN A 132 16.26 0.12 -7.91
C ASN A 132 14.77 0.10 -8.29
N CYS A 133 13.97 1.05 -7.79
CA CYS A 133 12.58 1.22 -8.17
C CYS A 133 12.30 2.62 -8.71
N TYR A 134 11.45 2.72 -9.74
CA TYR A 134 10.96 4.00 -10.27
C TYR A 134 9.44 3.97 -10.41
N VAL A 135 8.77 5.03 -9.96
CA VAL A 135 7.32 5.20 -10.10
C VAL A 135 7.00 5.83 -11.45
N ILE A 136 6.13 5.18 -12.23
CA ILE A 136 5.66 5.65 -13.53
C ILE A 136 4.18 6.02 -13.39
N SER A 137 3.87 7.29 -13.63
CA SER A 137 2.55 7.88 -13.37
C SER A 137 1.86 8.42 -14.62
N ALA A 138 2.46 8.27 -15.80
CA ALA A 138 1.95 8.78 -17.07
C ALA A 138 2.44 7.94 -18.27
N PRO A 139 1.76 8.01 -19.42
CA PRO A 139 2.29 7.46 -20.67
C PRO A 139 3.57 8.19 -21.10
N GLY A 140 4.31 7.64 -22.07
CA GLY A 140 5.42 8.35 -22.69
C GLY A 140 6.65 7.50 -22.98
N TYR A 141 7.76 8.18 -23.24
CA TYR A 141 9.05 7.57 -23.56
C TYR A 141 10.01 7.83 -22.40
N TYR A 142 10.60 6.76 -21.89
CA TYR A 142 11.42 6.80 -20.68
C TYR A 142 12.82 6.24 -20.92
N MET A 143 13.74 6.65 -20.06
CA MET A 143 15.05 6.00 -19.96
C MET A 143 15.54 5.89 -18.52
N ILE A 144 16.35 4.86 -18.27
CA ILE A 144 17.04 4.64 -16.99
C ILE A 144 18.55 4.48 -17.28
N PRO A 145 19.44 5.18 -16.56
CA PRO A 145 20.87 4.99 -16.70
C PRO A 145 21.29 3.59 -16.23
N LEU A 146 22.25 2.96 -16.92
CA LEU A 146 22.84 1.68 -16.51
C LEU A 146 23.81 1.91 -15.34
N VAL A 147 23.23 2.21 -14.18
CA VAL A 147 23.90 2.50 -12.90
C VAL A 147 23.38 1.54 -11.85
N TYR A 148 24.27 1.03 -10.99
CA TYR A 148 23.92 0.13 -9.91
C TYR A 148 23.09 0.84 -8.84
N GLY A 149 21.79 0.55 -8.74
CA GLY A 149 20.91 1.02 -7.65
C GLY A 149 21.15 2.48 -7.24
N ASN A 150 21.49 2.71 -5.97
CA ASN A 150 21.75 4.03 -5.37
C ASN A 150 23.17 4.62 -5.62
N ALA A 151 23.90 4.16 -6.63
CA ALA A 151 25.31 4.53 -6.81
C ALA A 151 25.57 5.96 -7.31
N ILE A 152 24.53 6.72 -7.69
CA ILE A 152 24.62 8.17 -7.99
C ILE A 152 23.55 8.94 -7.21
N THR A 153 23.98 10.01 -6.53
CA THR A 153 23.12 10.89 -5.75
C THR A 153 23.55 12.35 -5.96
N LYS A 154 22.60 13.24 -6.19
CA LYS A 154 22.84 14.66 -6.52
C LYS A 154 23.84 14.85 -7.68
N GLY A 155 23.79 13.96 -8.66
CA GLY A 155 24.65 13.97 -9.85
C GLY A 155 26.10 13.54 -9.59
N GLN A 156 26.42 13.05 -8.40
CA GLN A 156 27.76 12.61 -7.99
C GLN A 156 27.79 11.13 -7.66
N THR A 157 28.97 10.52 -7.79
CA THR A 157 29.20 9.13 -7.37
C THR A 157 28.94 8.98 -5.87
N ASN A 158 28.03 8.08 -5.51
CA ASN A 158 27.69 7.75 -4.13
C ASN A 158 28.44 6.48 -3.70
N THR A 159 29.73 6.61 -3.37
CA THR A 159 30.57 5.47 -2.98
C THR A 159 30.09 4.75 -1.72
N SER A 160 29.43 5.45 -0.79
CA SER A 160 28.86 4.87 0.42
C SER A 160 27.65 3.97 0.15
N ALA A 161 27.12 3.90 -1.07
CA ALA A 161 26.09 2.93 -1.42
C ALA A 161 26.65 1.53 -1.73
N TYR A 162 27.96 1.39 -2.01
CA TYR A 162 28.57 0.13 -2.44
C TYR A 162 29.97 -0.16 -1.84
N LYS A 163 30.49 0.70 -0.96
CA LYS A 163 31.71 0.46 -0.18
C LYS A 163 31.44 0.72 1.31
N SER A 164 31.63 -0.31 2.13
CA SER A 164 31.42 -0.28 3.57
C SER A 164 32.69 0.13 4.32
N THR A 165 32.51 0.97 5.33
CA THR A 165 33.53 1.35 6.32
C THR A 165 33.27 0.68 7.68
N ALA A 166 32.23 -0.16 7.81
CA ALA A 166 32.01 -0.93 9.04
C ALA A 166 33.21 -1.82 9.38
N PRO A 167 33.48 -2.09 10.66
CA PRO A 167 34.57 -2.97 11.08
C PRO A 167 34.28 -4.44 10.71
N ASN A 168 35.34 -5.22 10.53
CA ASN A 168 35.24 -6.68 10.44
C ASN A 168 34.47 -7.23 11.64
N THR A 169 33.40 -7.99 11.39
CA THR A 169 32.49 -8.49 12.40
C THR A 169 32.42 -10.03 12.28
N PRO A 170 33.38 -10.75 12.86
CA PRO A 170 33.46 -12.20 12.70
C PRO A 170 32.43 -12.90 13.59
N LEU A 171 31.62 -13.79 13.00
CA LEU A 171 30.73 -14.71 13.71
C LEU A 171 31.08 -16.16 13.36
N GLU A 172 30.96 -17.07 14.32
CA GLU A 172 31.18 -18.51 14.10
C GLU A 172 29.86 -19.22 13.77
N PHE A 173 29.73 -19.74 12.55
CA PHE A 173 28.54 -20.46 12.10
C PHE A 173 28.81 -21.38 10.89
N GLY A 174 27.77 -22.08 10.43
CA GLY A 174 27.83 -23.03 9.32
C GLY A 174 28.26 -24.45 9.74
N SER A 175 28.32 -25.35 8.75
CA SER A 175 28.76 -26.73 8.93
C SER A 175 29.85 -27.10 7.89
N PRO A 176 31.09 -27.40 8.31
CA PRO A 176 31.60 -27.25 9.68
C PRO A 176 31.62 -25.77 10.10
N LYS A 177 31.55 -25.50 11.41
CA LYS A 177 31.58 -24.15 11.97
C LYS A 177 32.88 -23.43 11.58
N LYS A 178 32.76 -22.18 11.11
CA LYS A 178 33.89 -21.32 10.78
C LYS A 178 33.57 -19.88 11.13
N PHE A 179 34.59 -19.13 11.54
CA PHE A 179 34.49 -17.67 11.62
C PHE A 179 34.35 -17.09 10.22
N LYS A 180 33.31 -16.28 10.02
CA LYS A 180 33.10 -15.50 8.81
C LYS A 180 32.77 -14.06 9.20
N ASP A 181 33.34 -13.12 8.46
CA ASP A 181 32.94 -11.73 8.55
C ASP A 181 31.55 -11.55 7.94
N VAL A 182 30.59 -11.04 8.72
CA VAL A 182 29.22 -10.78 8.25
C VAL A 182 29.06 -9.42 7.57
N ILE A 183 30.15 -8.69 7.33
CA ILE A 183 30.11 -7.43 6.59
C ILE A 183 30.53 -7.65 5.14
N LEU A 184 29.68 -7.22 4.20
CA LEU A 184 30.09 -7.12 2.80
C LEU A 184 30.82 -5.80 2.61
N HIS A 185 32.16 -5.84 2.64
CA HIS A 185 32.99 -4.64 2.58
C HIS A 185 32.93 -3.93 1.23
N ASN A 186 32.94 -4.69 0.14
CA ASN A 186 32.76 -4.16 -1.21
C ASN A 186 31.59 -4.90 -1.85
N PHE A 187 30.59 -4.14 -2.26
CA PHE A 187 29.45 -4.72 -2.95
C PHE A 187 29.88 -5.12 -4.36
N VAL A 188 29.24 -6.15 -4.88
CA VAL A 188 29.71 -6.87 -6.06
C VAL A 188 28.72 -6.83 -7.21
N ASP A 189 29.27 -6.97 -8.42
CA ASP A 189 28.51 -7.07 -9.65
C ASP A 189 28.01 -8.50 -9.92
N HIS A 190 27.42 -8.68 -11.10
CA HIS A 190 26.88 -9.94 -11.60
C HIS A 190 27.89 -11.09 -11.74
N VAL A 191 29.20 -10.87 -11.55
CA VAL A 191 30.24 -11.93 -11.54
C VAL A 191 31.00 -11.96 -10.21
N SER A 192 30.42 -11.39 -9.16
CA SER A 192 30.99 -11.30 -7.81
C SER A 192 32.29 -10.49 -7.75
N LYS A 193 32.51 -9.55 -8.69
CA LYS A 193 33.64 -8.62 -8.63
C LYS A 193 33.23 -7.35 -7.88
N PRO A 194 34.08 -6.81 -7.00
CA PRO A 194 33.84 -5.50 -6.37
C PRO A 194 33.48 -4.44 -7.41
N ILE A 195 32.48 -3.61 -7.10
CA ILE A 195 32.10 -2.50 -7.96
C ILE A 195 33.10 -1.35 -7.76
N THR A 196 33.73 -0.89 -8.84
CA THR A 196 34.71 0.20 -8.81
C THR A 196 34.21 1.49 -9.44
N ASP A 197 33.13 1.44 -10.21
CA ASP A 197 32.46 2.59 -10.83
C ASP A 197 30.93 2.42 -10.72
N PRO A 198 30.15 3.51 -10.50
CA PRO A 198 28.69 3.44 -10.44
C PRO A 198 28.05 2.93 -11.74
N TRP A 199 28.65 3.22 -12.90
CA TRP A 199 28.14 2.80 -14.19
C TRP A 199 28.52 1.35 -14.49
N ILE A 200 27.52 0.55 -14.85
CA ILE A 200 27.66 -0.88 -15.12
C ILE A 200 28.78 -1.11 -16.14
N GLU A 201 28.81 -0.36 -17.24
CA GLU A 201 29.81 -0.54 -18.32
C GLU A 201 31.21 -0.01 -18.01
N LYS A 202 31.38 0.83 -16.99
CA LYS A 202 32.67 1.46 -16.65
C LYS A 202 33.40 0.75 -15.51
N THR A 203 32.64 0.00 -14.71
CA THR A 203 33.18 -0.77 -13.59
C THR A 203 34.26 -1.76 -14.02
N ASN A 204 35.20 -2.04 -13.11
CA ASN A 204 36.28 -3.00 -13.30
C ASN A 204 37.09 -2.81 -14.60
N GLY A 205 37.44 -1.56 -14.92
CA GLY A 205 38.23 -1.25 -16.13
C GLY A 205 37.45 -1.50 -17.42
N LYS A 206 36.14 -1.20 -17.42
CA LYS A 206 35.21 -1.45 -18.53
C LYS A 206 34.97 -2.93 -18.87
N ALA A 207 35.15 -3.84 -17.92
CA ALA A 207 34.94 -5.28 -18.13
C ALA A 207 33.52 -5.62 -18.64
N ASN A 208 32.54 -4.82 -18.23
CA ASN A 208 31.13 -5.03 -18.54
C ASN A 208 30.65 -4.19 -19.75
N ASN A 209 31.55 -3.49 -20.45
CA ASN A 209 31.21 -2.71 -21.63
C ASN A 209 30.60 -3.57 -22.75
N GLY A 210 29.69 -2.99 -23.53
CA GLY A 210 29.00 -3.66 -24.62
C GLY A 210 27.70 -4.35 -24.20
N VAL A 211 27.01 -3.83 -23.17
CA VAL A 211 25.60 -4.17 -22.90
C VAL A 211 24.79 -3.87 -24.16
N ASN A 212 24.02 -4.85 -24.61
CA ASN A 212 23.45 -4.87 -25.95
C ASN A 212 21.96 -5.22 -26.01
N GLY A 213 21.35 -5.55 -24.87
CA GLY A 213 19.93 -5.86 -24.84
C GLY A 213 19.26 -5.50 -23.53
N ALA A 214 17.94 -5.51 -23.55
CA ALA A 214 17.09 -5.47 -22.39
C ALA A 214 15.90 -6.41 -22.59
N GLU A 215 15.26 -6.82 -21.51
CA GLU A 215 14.05 -7.64 -21.53
C GLU A 215 13.11 -7.31 -20.38
N VAL A 216 11.82 -7.56 -20.59
CA VAL A 216 10.84 -7.63 -19.50
C VAL A 216 11.01 -9.00 -18.85
N THR A 217 11.63 -9.02 -17.67
CA THR A 217 11.83 -10.24 -16.89
C THR A 217 10.50 -10.82 -16.43
N TRP A 218 9.62 -9.94 -15.93
CA TRP A 218 8.21 -10.26 -15.68
C TRP A 218 7.37 -8.99 -15.60
N SER A 219 6.07 -9.12 -15.86
CA SER A 219 5.07 -8.07 -15.63
C SER A 219 3.77 -8.67 -15.11
N ASP A 220 3.14 -8.04 -14.11
CA ASP A 220 1.84 -8.47 -13.58
C ASP A 220 0.64 -7.96 -14.40
N GLU A 221 0.91 -7.17 -15.44
CA GLU A 221 -0.05 -6.69 -16.44
C GLU A 221 0.55 -6.77 -17.84
N ASN A 222 -0.31 -6.92 -18.85
CA ASN A 222 0.10 -6.95 -20.24
C ASN A 222 0.65 -5.61 -20.72
N ASN A 223 1.80 -5.65 -21.39
CA ASN A 223 2.36 -4.58 -22.21
C ASN A 223 2.53 -3.22 -21.50
N LEU A 224 2.76 -3.22 -20.18
CA LEU A 224 3.07 -2.00 -19.43
C LEU A 224 4.35 -1.31 -19.95
N VAL A 225 5.30 -2.11 -20.43
CA VAL A 225 6.57 -1.65 -21.01
C VAL A 225 6.69 -2.20 -22.44
N THR A 226 7.02 -1.33 -23.38
CA THR A 226 7.40 -1.69 -24.75
C THR A 226 8.89 -1.36 -24.95
N LEU A 227 9.71 -2.38 -25.15
CA LEU A 227 11.13 -2.22 -25.48
C LEU A 227 11.30 -2.09 -27.00
N PRO A 228 12.06 -1.10 -27.51
CA PRO A 228 12.38 -1.03 -28.93
C PRO A 228 13.39 -2.14 -29.30
N GLY A 229 13.57 -2.41 -30.60
CA GLY A 229 14.51 -3.43 -31.08
C GLY A 229 15.97 -3.19 -30.65
N SER A 230 16.35 -1.92 -30.45
CA SER A 230 17.65 -1.50 -29.90
C SER A 230 17.43 -0.69 -28.61
N PRO A 231 17.24 -1.34 -27.46
CA PRO A 231 16.84 -0.67 -26.22
C PRO A 231 18.00 0.05 -25.51
N ILE A 232 19.25 -0.20 -25.89
CA ILE A 232 20.42 0.41 -25.25
C ILE A 232 20.90 1.63 -26.05
N TYR A 233 20.84 2.80 -25.41
CA TYR A 233 21.33 4.07 -25.93
C TYR A 233 22.61 4.48 -25.18
N ARG A 234 23.54 5.15 -25.86
CA ARG A 234 24.72 5.77 -25.22
C ARG A 234 24.75 7.27 -25.53
N ASP A 235 24.97 8.07 -24.49
CA ASP A 235 25.13 9.52 -24.64
C ASP A 235 26.53 9.89 -25.19
N ALA A 236 26.77 11.18 -25.42
CA ALA A 236 28.04 11.69 -25.93
C ALA A 236 29.25 11.39 -25.02
N SER A 237 29.01 11.10 -23.73
CA SER A 237 30.03 10.71 -22.76
C SER A 237 30.19 9.19 -22.63
N GLY A 238 29.54 8.43 -23.51
CA GLY A 238 29.54 6.97 -23.54
C GLY A 238 28.80 6.33 -22.36
N ASN A 239 27.95 7.08 -21.63
CA ASN A 239 27.12 6.50 -20.60
C ASN A 239 25.93 5.78 -21.24
N ALA A 240 25.65 4.56 -20.79
CA ALA A 240 24.56 3.74 -21.33
C ALA A 240 23.25 3.94 -20.57
N TYR A 241 22.14 3.87 -21.30
CA TYR A 241 20.77 3.96 -20.80
C TYR A 241 19.92 2.88 -21.46
N VAL A 242 18.95 2.32 -20.73
CA VAL A 242 17.88 1.52 -21.31
C VAL A 242 16.69 2.43 -21.61
N LYS A 243 16.17 2.39 -22.84
CA LYS A 243 15.00 3.13 -23.29
C LYS A 243 13.79 2.20 -23.42
N PHE A 244 12.61 2.74 -23.11
CA PHE A 244 11.35 2.03 -23.29
C PHE A 244 10.18 3.01 -23.43
N GLU A 245 9.07 2.52 -23.97
CA GLU A 245 7.82 3.24 -24.11
C GLU A 245 6.76 2.66 -23.16
N VAL A 246 5.93 3.55 -22.60
CA VAL A 246 4.74 3.22 -21.84
C VAL A 246 3.53 3.78 -22.59
N LYS A 247 2.74 2.90 -23.20
CA LYS A 247 1.60 3.27 -24.03
C LYS A 247 0.38 3.59 -23.18
N LYS A 248 -0.37 4.62 -23.59
CA LYS A 248 -1.56 5.10 -22.87
C LYS A 248 -2.59 4.00 -22.69
N GLU A 249 -2.88 3.24 -23.73
CA GLU A 249 -3.88 2.18 -23.76
C GLU A 249 -3.53 0.98 -22.86
N ASN A 250 -2.24 0.76 -22.57
CA ASN A 250 -1.78 -0.34 -21.72
C ASN A 250 -1.56 0.10 -20.27
N LEU A 251 -1.42 1.40 -20.01
CA LEU A 251 -1.08 1.94 -18.70
C LEU A 251 -2.22 1.73 -17.69
N LYS A 252 -1.89 1.10 -16.57
CA LYS A 252 -2.75 0.86 -15.39
C LYS A 252 -1.87 0.54 -14.18
N SER A 253 -2.48 0.47 -13.00
CA SER A 253 -1.80 0.09 -11.77
C SER A 253 -1.19 -1.31 -11.89
N GLY A 254 0.12 -1.44 -11.66
CA GLY A 254 0.82 -2.70 -11.83
C GLY A 254 2.32 -2.59 -11.64
N ASN A 255 3.01 -3.70 -11.89
CA ASN A 255 4.45 -3.83 -11.68
C ASN A 255 5.13 -4.56 -12.84
N THR A 256 6.33 -4.10 -13.17
CA THR A 256 7.20 -4.73 -14.16
C THR A 256 8.63 -4.75 -13.66
N VAL A 257 9.36 -5.85 -13.89
CA VAL A 257 10.81 -5.88 -13.74
C VAL A 257 11.44 -5.93 -15.12
N ILE A 258 12.32 -4.96 -15.41
CA ILE A 258 13.14 -4.93 -16.61
C ILE A 258 14.58 -5.26 -16.26
N SER A 259 15.27 -5.96 -17.17
CA SER A 259 16.67 -6.35 -17.00
C SER A 259 17.50 -5.94 -18.21
N VAL A 260 18.76 -5.59 -17.98
CA VAL A 260 19.74 -5.33 -19.04
C VAL A 260 20.72 -6.49 -19.16
N LYS A 261 21.12 -6.79 -20.40
CA LYS A 261 21.93 -7.95 -20.71
C LYS A 261 23.08 -7.68 -21.67
N LYS A 262 24.14 -8.47 -21.49
CA LYS A 262 25.26 -8.60 -22.42
C LYS A 262 25.24 -10.03 -22.96
N GLY A 263 24.77 -10.20 -24.19
CA GLY A 263 24.39 -11.52 -24.69
C GLY A 263 23.23 -12.09 -23.88
N ASN A 264 23.42 -13.28 -23.28
CA ASN A 264 22.40 -13.95 -22.47
C ASN A 264 22.54 -13.71 -20.96
N THR A 265 23.58 -12.98 -20.54
CA THR A 265 23.83 -12.72 -19.12
C THR A 265 23.12 -11.43 -18.71
N ILE A 266 22.29 -11.51 -17.66
CA ILE A 266 21.71 -10.33 -17.02
C ILE A 266 22.75 -9.68 -16.11
N LEU A 267 22.91 -8.37 -16.24
CA LEU A 267 23.88 -7.59 -15.46
C LEU A 267 23.23 -6.81 -14.32
N TRP A 268 21.97 -6.41 -14.50
CA TRP A 268 21.17 -5.72 -13.49
C TRP A 268 19.69 -5.68 -13.88
N SER A 269 18.82 -5.45 -12.90
CA SER A 269 17.37 -5.32 -13.08
C SER A 269 16.80 -4.15 -12.26
N TRP A 270 15.74 -3.53 -12.76
CA TRP A 270 14.98 -2.49 -12.06
C TRP A 270 13.51 -2.85 -11.96
N HIS A 271 12.88 -2.43 -10.87
CA HIS A 271 11.44 -2.49 -10.67
C HIS A 271 10.79 -1.19 -11.15
N LEU A 272 9.83 -1.31 -12.05
CA LEU A 272 8.97 -0.23 -12.50
C LEU A 272 7.60 -0.39 -11.85
N TRP A 273 7.21 0.60 -11.06
CA TRP A 273 5.94 0.61 -10.34
C TRP A 273 4.99 1.61 -10.98
N PHE A 274 3.92 1.11 -11.59
CA PHE A 274 2.93 1.92 -12.28
C PHE A 274 1.88 2.35 -11.28
N ALA A 275 1.98 3.59 -10.81
CA ALA A 275 1.16 4.15 -9.74
C ALA A 275 1.15 5.68 -9.82
N PRO A 276 0.13 6.35 -9.24
CA PRO A 276 0.15 7.79 -9.07
C PRO A 276 1.37 8.24 -8.26
N LYS A 277 1.87 9.45 -8.51
CA LYS A 277 2.98 10.02 -7.73
C LYS A 277 2.69 10.06 -6.23
N THR A 278 1.41 10.22 -5.87
CA THR A 278 0.92 10.23 -4.48
C THR A 278 1.15 8.92 -3.73
N ALA A 279 1.52 7.83 -4.42
CA ALA A 279 1.97 6.61 -3.77
C ALA A 279 3.26 6.83 -2.94
N LEU A 280 4.05 7.83 -3.30
CA LEU A 280 5.27 8.26 -2.59
C LEU A 280 5.04 9.45 -1.64
N ASP A 281 3.81 9.93 -1.46
CA ASP A 281 3.56 10.98 -0.48
C ASP A 281 3.98 10.53 0.92
N GLU A 282 4.58 11.44 1.68
CA GLU A 282 5.12 11.17 3.01
C GLU A 282 4.03 11.23 4.09
N ILE A 283 3.85 10.13 4.83
CA ILE A 283 3.00 10.06 6.01
C ILE A 283 3.88 9.97 7.27
N PRO A 284 3.92 11.01 8.13
CA PRO A 284 4.69 10.97 9.35
C PRO A 284 4.05 10.03 10.37
N VAL A 285 4.82 9.06 10.87
CA VAL A 285 4.43 8.11 11.92
C VAL A 285 5.39 8.22 13.07
N THR A 286 4.86 8.37 14.28
CA THR A 286 5.64 8.45 15.52
C THR A 286 5.75 7.07 16.14
N ASN A 287 6.98 6.61 16.35
CA ASN A 287 7.24 5.32 16.96
C ASN A 287 7.16 5.36 18.50
N ALA A 288 7.31 4.21 19.16
CA ALA A 288 7.22 4.12 20.63
C ALA A 288 8.34 4.87 21.40
N GLN A 289 9.41 5.28 20.70
CA GLN A 289 10.50 6.09 21.23
C GLN A 289 10.34 7.59 20.87
N ASN A 290 9.15 8.02 20.42
CA ASN A 290 8.85 9.38 19.95
C ASN A 290 9.68 9.85 18.74
N LYS A 291 10.26 8.93 17.97
CA LYS A 291 10.94 9.24 16.72
C LYS A 291 9.95 9.20 15.57
N VAL A 292 10.01 10.22 14.71
CA VAL A 292 9.15 10.32 13.52
C VAL A 292 9.83 9.67 12.33
N TYR A 293 9.10 8.78 11.66
CA TYR A 293 9.46 8.17 10.38
C TYR A 293 8.43 8.56 9.35
N LYS A 294 8.87 9.00 8.17
CA LYS A 294 7.97 9.42 7.11
C LYS A 294 7.80 8.28 6.11
N PHE A 295 6.76 7.49 6.27
CA PHE A 295 6.47 6.37 5.38
C PHE A 295 5.91 6.87 4.05
N THR A 296 6.12 6.10 2.97
CA THR A 296 5.33 6.30 1.74
C THR A 296 3.84 6.09 2.01
N ASN A 297 2.97 6.64 1.18
CA ASN A 297 1.52 6.47 1.26
C ASN A 297 1.04 5.07 0.86
N GLU A 298 1.80 4.35 0.05
CA GLU A 298 1.52 2.97 -0.35
C GLU A 298 2.73 2.06 -0.13
N PRO A 299 2.54 0.75 0.16
CA PRO A 299 3.65 -0.18 0.19
C PRO A 299 4.24 -0.35 -1.20
N LEU A 300 5.53 -0.68 -1.27
CA LEU A 300 6.24 -0.77 -2.52
C LEU A 300 5.57 -1.80 -3.44
N GLY A 301 5.30 -1.37 -4.68
CA GLY A 301 4.65 -2.20 -5.68
C GLY A 301 3.18 -2.52 -5.40
N TRP A 302 2.49 -1.74 -4.56
CA TRP A 302 1.07 -1.92 -4.32
C TRP A 302 0.26 -1.82 -5.61
N LYS A 303 -0.57 -2.84 -5.82
CA LYS A 303 -1.49 -2.96 -6.93
C LYS A 303 -2.88 -3.26 -6.39
N PRO A 304 -3.79 -2.28 -6.35
CA PRO A 304 -5.20 -2.55 -6.06
C PRO A 304 -5.80 -3.52 -7.10
N THR A 305 -6.49 -4.54 -6.61
CA THR A 305 -7.26 -5.52 -7.42
C THR A 305 -8.77 -5.30 -7.30
N LYS A 306 -9.20 -4.68 -6.21
CA LYS A 306 -10.55 -4.15 -6.01
C LYS A 306 -10.48 -2.95 -5.08
N TRP A 307 -11.06 -1.83 -5.47
CA TRP A 307 -11.11 -0.66 -4.60
C TRP A 307 -12.40 0.12 -4.86
N ILE A 308 -13.37 -0.08 -3.99
CA ILE A 308 -14.66 0.61 -4.05
C ILE A 308 -14.89 1.36 -2.74
N ALA A 309 -15.49 2.53 -2.82
CA ALA A 309 -15.89 3.28 -1.64
C ALA A 309 -17.15 4.10 -1.91
N THR A 310 -17.88 4.42 -0.86
CA THR A 310 -18.84 5.52 -0.91
C THR A 310 -18.09 6.85 -1.07
N SER A 311 -18.72 7.84 -1.71
CA SER A 311 -18.17 9.21 -1.82
C SER A 311 -18.04 9.96 -0.48
N TYR A 312 -18.49 9.34 0.60
CA TYR A 312 -18.46 9.82 1.98
C TYR A 312 -17.78 8.79 2.89
N SER A 313 -17.03 9.25 3.88
CA SER A 313 -16.19 8.41 4.75
C SER A 313 -16.80 8.06 6.12
N THR A 314 -17.93 8.67 6.47
CA THR A 314 -18.70 8.39 7.70
C THR A 314 -20.19 8.28 7.37
N PRO A 315 -20.98 7.48 8.10
CA PRO A 315 -22.40 7.31 7.82
C PRO A 315 -23.11 8.67 7.67
N ARG A 316 -23.90 8.80 6.60
CA ARG A 316 -24.66 10.01 6.34
C ARG A 316 -26.06 9.89 6.92
N THR A 317 -26.56 10.99 7.47
CA THR A 317 -27.86 11.02 8.16
C THR A 317 -28.77 12.07 7.56
N VAL A 318 -30.06 11.75 7.40
CA VAL A 318 -31.11 12.72 7.16
C VAL A 318 -32.22 12.55 8.19
N LYS A 319 -32.61 13.65 8.83
CA LYS A 319 -33.84 13.75 9.62
C LYS A 319 -34.92 14.36 8.74
N ILE A 320 -36.09 13.74 8.71
CA ILE A 320 -37.29 14.17 7.99
C ILE A 320 -38.32 14.59 9.02
N LYS A 321 -38.68 15.88 9.03
CA LYS A 321 -39.70 16.43 9.92
C LYS A 321 -41.06 16.36 9.26
N VAL A 322 -41.99 15.67 9.92
CA VAL A 322 -43.40 15.62 9.53
C VAL A 322 -44.22 16.45 10.51
N GLU A 323 -45.24 17.11 10.01
CA GLU A 323 -46.11 18.03 10.75
C GLU A 323 -47.57 17.64 10.51
N GLN A 324 -48.38 17.63 11.57
CA GLN A 324 -49.83 17.59 11.43
C GLN A 324 -50.37 18.91 10.91
N THR A 325 -51.26 18.85 9.91
CA THR A 325 -51.79 20.06 9.26
C THR A 325 -52.72 20.87 10.18
N VAL A 326 -53.32 20.23 11.18
CA VAL A 326 -54.22 20.84 12.17
C VAL A 326 -53.48 21.11 13.48
N ALA A 327 -53.64 22.33 14.02
CA ALA A 327 -53.04 22.75 15.28
C ALA A 327 -54.00 22.53 16.47
N ASN A 328 -53.46 22.14 17.62
CA ASN A 328 -54.16 22.12 18.90
C ASN A 328 -53.86 23.39 19.69
N ASN A 329 -54.86 24.23 19.94
CA ASN A 329 -54.69 25.50 20.67
C ASN A 329 -53.51 26.36 20.13
N GLY A 330 -53.32 26.36 18.81
CA GLY A 330 -52.23 27.09 18.13
C GLY A 330 -50.91 26.33 18.00
N THR A 331 -50.78 25.13 18.57
CA THR A 331 -49.56 24.30 18.50
C THR A 331 -49.77 23.09 17.58
N LYS A 332 -48.90 22.91 16.59
CA LYS A 332 -48.88 21.71 15.73
C LYS A 332 -48.01 20.62 16.35
N GLN A 333 -48.37 19.35 16.14
CA GLN A 333 -47.52 18.23 16.50
C GLN A 333 -46.55 17.89 15.37
N PHE A 334 -45.37 17.41 15.76
CA PHE A 334 -44.30 17.04 14.86
C PHE A 334 -43.79 15.64 15.13
N GLY A 335 -43.42 14.95 14.05
CA GLY A 335 -42.68 13.70 14.08
C GLY A 335 -41.34 13.87 13.38
N VAL A 336 -40.36 13.05 13.75
CA VAL A 336 -39.07 12.99 13.07
C VAL A 336 -38.75 11.55 12.71
N ILE A 337 -38.44 11.34 11.44
CA ILE A 337 -37.87 10.08 10.95
C ILE A 337 -36.40 10.33 10.67
N THR A 338 -35.53 9.47 11.20
CA THR A 338 -34.08 9.53 10.99
C THR A 338 -33.66 8.35 10.14
N ILE A 339 -33.10 8.63 8.97
CA ILE A 339 -32.49 7.62 8.10
C ILE A 339 -30.98 7.82 8.15
N ILE A 340 -30.27 6.76 8.50
CA ILE A 340 -28.81 6.67 8.47
C ILE A 340 -28.44 5.69 7.35
N GLN A 341 -27.53 6.10 6.48
CA GLN A 341 -26.94 5.22 5.47
C GLN A 341 -25.44 5.06 5.75
N ASP A 342 -25.00 3.81 5.90
CA ASP A 342 -23.63 3.48 6.27
C ASP A 342 -22.62 3.92 5.20
N ALA A 343 -21.41 4.31 5.63
CA ALA A 343 -20.28 4.46 4.72
C ALA A 343 -19.62 3.10 4.45
N HIS A 344 -18.92 2.97 3.32
CA HIS A 344 -18.23 1.76 2.97
C HIS A 344 -16.92 2.03 2.23
N ILE A 345 -15.92 1.20 2.51
CA ILE A 345 -14.69 1.09 1.75
C ILE A 345 -14.33 -0.38 1.71
N GLU A 346 -14.13 -0.93 0.51
CA GLU A 346 -13.51 -2.24 0.33
C GLU A 346 -12.22 -2.03 -0.46
N ARG A 347 -11.13 -2.54 0.09
CA ARG A 347 -9.79 -2.39 -0.49
C ARG A 347 -9.12 -3.75 -0.52
N ARG A 348 -8.84 -4.24 -1.72
CA ARG A 348 -8.06 -5.46 -1.97
C ARG A 348 -6.96 -5.15 -2.97
N GLY A 349 -5.87 -5.87 -2.84
CA GLY A 349 -4.74 -5.75 -3.75
C GLY A 349 -3.57 -6.60 -3.31
N THR A 350 -2.46 -6.43 -4.01
CA THR A 350 -1.22 -7.17 -3.77
C THR A 350 -0.04 -6.20 -3.74
N ALA A 351 0.95 -6.44 -2.88
CA ALA A 351 2.23 -5.74 -2.92
C ALA A 351 3.28 -6.65 -3.57
N THR A 352 4.39 -6.07 -4.05
CA THR A 352 5.54 -6.88 -4.45
C THR A 352 6.26 -7.43 -3.23
N TYR A 353 6.85 -8.62 -3.39
CA TYR A 353 7.65 -9.26 -2.36
C TYR A 353 9.14 -9.13 -2.66
N TYR A 354 9.95 -9.11 -1.62
CA TYR A 354 11.40 -9.07 -1.68
C TYR A 354 11.96 -10.11 -0.71
N GLN A 355 13.04 -10.79 -1.09
CA GLN A 355 13.84 -11.55 -0.13
C GLN A 355 14.83 -10.59 0.53
N TRP A 356 15.09 -10.78 1.83
CA TRP A 356 15.87 -9.84 2.62
C TRP A 356 17.25 -9.58 2.00
N GLY A 357 17.64 -8.32 1.83
CA GLY A 357 18.92 -7.95 1.21
C GLY A 357 19.01 -8.09 -0.32
N ARG A 358 17.89 -8.25 -1.04
CA ARG A 358 17.82 -8.21 -2.51
C ARG A 358 17.10 -6.95 -3.01
N ASN A 359 17.42 -6.53 -4.22
CA ASN A 359 16.71 -5.48 -4.96
C ASN A 359 15.60 -6.02 -5.89
N ASN A 360 15.54 -7.33 -6.12
CA ASN A 360 14.62 -7.91 -7.09
C ASN A 360 13.20 -8.04 -6.52
N ALA A 361 12.23 -7.47 -7.21
CA ALA A 361 10.82 -7.58 -6.88
C ALA A 361 10.23 -8.90 -7.40
N PHE A 362 9.34 -9.50 -6.62
CA PHE A 362 8.50 -10.63 -7.00
C PHE A 362 7.04 -10.24 -6.98
N PRO A 363 6.20 -10.77 -7.90
CA PRO A 363 4.78 -10.46 -7.96
C PRO A 363 4.06 -10.96 -6.70
N GLY A 364 3.05 -10.20 -6.29
CA GLY A 364 2.14 -10.56 -5.19
C GLY A 364 1.06 -11.57 -5.56
N THR A 365 1.28 -12.39 -6.60
CA THR A 365 0.35 -13.43 -7.07
C THR A 365 1.11 -14.70 -7.51
N ASP A 366 0.44 -15.85 -7.40
CA ASP A 366 0.88 -17.14 -7.98
C ASP A 366 0.16 -17.45 -9.30
N ALA A 367 -0.75 -16.58 -9.73
CA ALA A 367 -1.36 -16.70 -11.04
C ALA A 367 -0.31 -16.54 -12.15
N THR A 368 -0.58 -17.16 -13.31
CA THR A 368 0.25 -17.01 -14.50
C THR A 368 0.41 -15.52 -14.85
N LEU A 369 1.66 -15.09 -14.98
CA LEU A 369 1.97 -13.70 -15.30
C LEU A 369 1.66 -13.42 -16.78
N PRO A 370 1.08 -12.24 -17.08
CA PRO A 370 0.84 -11.86 -18.47
C PRO A 370 2.12 -11.76 -19.32
N GLN A 371 3.27 -11.44 -18.70
CA GLN A 371 4.58 -11.48 -19.36
C GLN A 371 5.67 -12.01 -18.44
N GLY A 372 6.59 -12.78 -19.01
CA GLY A 372 7.69 -13.38 -18.28
C GLY A 372 7.23 -14.45 -17.30
N SER A 373 8.06 -14.77 -16.31
CA SER A 373 7.74 -15.79 -15.30
C SER A 373 8.63 -15.66 -14.08
N ILE A 374 8.16 -16.18 -12.94
CA ILE A 374 8.98 -16.47 -11.78
C ILE A 374 9.38 -17.95 -11.81
N VAL A 375 10.62 -18.22 -11.44
CA VAL A 375 11.18 -19.56 -11.33
C VAL A 375 11.43 -19.87 -9.87
N LYS A 376 10.96 -21.03 -9.40
CA LYS A 376 11.38 -21.57 -8.11
C LYS A 376 12.88 -21.89 -8.18
N GLY A 377 13.67 -21.10 -7.47
CA GLY A 377 15.11 -21.30 -7.34
C GLY A 377 15.45 -22.42 -6.35
N ASN A 378 16.74 -22.67 -6.22
CA ASN A 378 17.32 -23.56 -5.21
C ASN A 378 18.05 -22.73 -4.13
N ASP A 379 18.94 -23.37 -3.39
CA ASP A 379 19.74 -22.75 -2.34
C ASP A 379 21.01 -22.04 -2.88
N GLN A 380 21.21 -21.88 -4.19
CA GLN A 380 22.41 -21.23 -4.74
C GLN A 380 22.32 -19.68 -4.68
N ILE A 381 22.17 -19.15 -3.46
CA ILE A 381 21.85 -17.74 -3.14
C ILE A 381 23.11 -16.84 -3.16
N HIS A 382 24.02 -17.06 -4.11
CA HIS A 382 25.22 -16.25 -4.29
C HIS A 382 24.87 -14.82 -4.75
N MET A 383 25.74 -13.84 -4.47
CA MET A 383 25.50 -12.44 -4.88
C MET A 383 25.35 -12.31 -6.40
N ASN A 384 26.21 -12.97 -7.18
CA ASN A 384 26.08 -13.00 -8.65
C ASN A 384 24.77 -13.63 -9.11
N ASN A 385 24.34 -14.74 -8.53
CA ASN A 385 23.11 -15.42 -8.93
C ASN A 385 21.87 -14.55 -8.70
N LYS A 386 21.84 -13.76 -7.62
CA LYS A 386 20.73 -12.82 -7.38
C LYS A 386 20.60 -11.76 -8.45
N ILE A 387 21.73 -11.32 -9.00
CA ILE A 387 21.79 -10.30 -10.05
C ILE A 387 21.46 -10.92 -11.42
N GLN A 388 22.04 -12.08 -11.74
CA GLN A 388 21.83 -12.76 -13.03
C GLN A 388 20.44 -13.38 -13.16
N TYR A 389 19.79 -13.71 -12.04
CA TYR A 389 18.48 -14.38 -12.01
C TYR A 389 17.46 -13.57 -11.21
N PRO A 390 17.04 -12.39 -11.71
CA PRO A 390 16.11 -11.51 -11.01
C PRO A 390 14.72 -12.13 -10.83
N ASN A 391 14.36 -13.15 -11.62
CA ASN A 391 13.11 -13.90 -11.49
C ASN A 391 13.22 -15.22 -10.71
N TYR A 392 14.39 -15.56 -10.16
CA TYR A 392 14.54 -16.77 -9.36
C TYR A 392 14.23 -16.45 -7.90
N PHE A 393 13.16 -17.07 -7.38
CA PHE A 393 12.87 -17.04 -5.96
C PHE A 393 13.65 -18.15 -5.27
N PHE A 394 14.78 -17.81 -4.64
CA PHE A 394 15.63 -18.81 -4.00
C PHE A 394 14.95 -19.43 -2.79
N THR A 395 15.15 -20.72 -2.58
CA THR A 395 14.48 -21.47 -1.52
C THR A 395 15.47 -21.92 -0.45
N THR A 396 14.96 -22.19 0.74
CA THR A 396 15.71 -22.78 1.86
C THR A 396 15.27 -24.21 2.04
N LYS A 397 16.26 -25.09 2.16
CA LYS A 397 16.05 -26.50 2.51
C LYS A 397 15.91 -26.65 4.01
N PHE A 398 14.86 -27.36 4.42
CA PHE A 398 14.62 -27.73 5.81
C PHE A 398 14.80 -29.23 6.01
N VAL A 399 15.39 -29.62 7.14
CA VAL A 399 15.53 -31.03 7.58
C VAL A 399 15.02 -31.11 9.01
N GLY A 400 13.92 -31.82 9.25
CA GLY A 400 13.31 -31.89 10.59
C GLY A 400 12.77 -30.55 11.11
N GLY A 401 12.32 -29.66 10.23
CA GLY A 401 11.78 -28.35 10.59
C GLY A 401 12.81 -27.27 10.91
N ILE A 402 14.11 -27.58 10.78
CA ILE A 402 15.22 -26.63 10.93
C ILE A 402 15.95 -26.45 9.60
N ILE A 403 16.61 -25.31 9.43
CA ILE A 403 17.41 -25.00 8.23
C ILE A 403 18.52 -26.05 8.11
N ASP A 404 18.69 -26.64 6.92
CA ASP A 404 19.80 -27.55 6.64
C ASP A 404 21.13 -26.81 6.90
N PRO A 405 22.03 -27.31 7.76
CA PRO A 405 23.30 -26.64 8.06
C PRO A 405 24.21 -26.41 6.84
N PHE A 406 23.96 -27.13 5.74
CA PHE A 406 24.66 -27.00 4.47
C PHE A 406 23.92 -26.13 3.44
N ASP A 407 22.76 -25.58 3.79
CA ASP A 407 21.94 -24.73 2.92
C ASP A 407 22.70 -23.46 2.52
N GLY A 408 22.52 -23.04 1.27
CA GLY A 408 23.18 -21.86 0.76
C GLY A 408 22.72 -20.54 1.36
N LEU A 409 21.58 -20.46 2.07
CA LEU A 409 21.25 -19.31 2.92
C LEU A 409 22.37 -19.05 3.93
N THR A 410 22.76 -20.08 4.69
CA THR A 410 23.83 -19.99 5.69
C THR A 410 25.21 -19.86 5.05
N LYS A 411 25.42 -20.41 3.84
CA LYS A 411 26.75 -20.38 3.19
C LYS A 411 27.04 -19.11 2.42
N PHE A 412 26.04 -18.46 1.84
CA PHE A 412 26.22 -17.39 0.84
C PHE A 412 25.43 -16.10 1.14
N HIS A 413 24.45 -16.11 2.05
CA HIS A 413 23.53 -14.97 2.28
C HIS A 413 23.50 -14.44 3.73
N TYR A 414 24.66 -14.43 4.38
CA TYR A 414 24.80 -14.11 5.80
C TYR A 414 25.15 -12.64 6.13
N PHE A 415 25.26 -11.76 5.11
CA PHE A 415 25.73 -10.39 5.31
C PHE A 415 24.72 -9.49 6.04
N TYR A 416 25.19 -8.58 6.89
CA TYR A 416 24.34 -7.71 7.73
C TYR A 416 23.96 -6.38 7.07
N ASN A 417 24.79 -5.90 6.15
CA ASN A 417 24.71 -4.53 5.62
C ASN A 417 24.04 -4.44 4.25
N LEU A 418 23.29 -5.46 3.80
CA LEU A 418 22.81 -5.52 2.40
C LEU A 418 21.85 -4.40 2.02
N TRP A 419 20.96 -3.95 2.92
CA TRP A 419 20.06 -2.80 2.69
C TRP A 419 20.47 -1.53 3.42
N SER A 420 21.23 -1.65 4.51
CA SER A 420 21.79 -0.52 5.23
C SER A 420 23.32 -0.61 5.26
N MET A 421 24.00 0.27 4.53
CA MET A 421 25.45 0.36 4.55
C MET A 421 25.94 0.57 5.98
N ASN A 422 27.12 0.00 6.27
CA ASN A 422 27.78 0.09 7.56
C ASN A 422 26.99 -0.50 8.75
N ASN A 423 25.86 -1.18 8.52
CA ASN A 423 25.18 -1.86 9.62
C ASN A 423 25.95 -3.14 10.00
N TYR A 424 26.54 -3.13 11.19
CA TYR A 424 27.22 -4.27 11.81
C TYR A 424 26.52 -4.75 13.08
N ARG A 425 25.35 -4.19 13.40
CA ARG A 425 24.60 -4.53 14.60
C ARG A 425 23.36 -5.32 14.21
N ARG A 426 23.08 -6.36 14.99
CA ARG A 426 21.81 -7.07 14.86
C ARG A 426 20.70 -6.32 15.59
N GLY A 427 19.49 -6.38 15.05
CA GLY A 427 18.28 -6.18 15.83
C GLY A 427 18.00 -7.41 16.69
N ASP A 428 17.30 -7.23 17.81
CA ASP A 428 16.81 -8.31 18.64
C ASP A 428 15.27 -8.26 18.70
N LYS A 429 14.65 -9.40 19.01
CA LYS A 429 13.19 -9.46 19.21
C LYS A 429 12.81 -8.50 20.34
N ASN A 430 11.73 -7.73 20.15
CA ASN A 430 11.28 -6.71 21.11
C ASN A 430 12.30 -5.56 21.37
N ALA A 431 13.33 -5.42 20.53
CA ALA A 431 14.29 -4.33 20.62
C ALA A 431 14.19 -3.43 19.38
N ALA A 432 13.62 -2.24 19.56
CA ALA A 432 13.56 -1.24 18.51
C ALA A 432 14.95 -0.64 18.27
N ASN A 433 15.42 -0.72 17.04
CA ASN A 433 16.64 -0.08 16.59
C ASN A 433 16.32 1.27 15.97
N ASN A 434 17.08 2.29 16.38
CA ASN A 434 16.96 3.65 15.85
C ASN A 434 18.17 4.05 14.99
N ILE A 435 19.06 3.11 14.64
CA ILE A 435 20.14 3.35 13.69
C ILE A 435 19.52 3.80 12.36
N ASP A 436 20.11 4.86 11.82
CA ASP A 436 19.67 5.39 10.54
C ASP A 436 20.17 4.50 9.41
N VAL A 437 19.29 4.24 8.46
CA VAL A 437 19.57 3.39 7.32
C VAL A 437 20.34 4.18 6.29
N VAL A 438 21.50 3.67 5.88
CA VAL A 438 22.28 4.23 4.76
C VAL A 438 21.99 3.39 3.53
N LYS A 439 21.18 3.91 2.61
CA LYS A 439 20.70 3.16 1.45
C LYS A 439 21.81 2.62 0.55
N THR A 440 21.83 1.30 0.33
CA THR A 440 22.82 0.63 -0.54
C THR A 440 22.36 0.52 -1.99
N ILE A 441 23.22 -0.03 -2.85
CA ILE A 441 22.83 -0.44 -4.20
C ILE A 441 21.88 -1.65 -4.26
N TYR A 442 21.65 -2.38 -3.16
CA TYR A 442 20.70 -3.51 -3.13
C TYR A 442 19.36 -3.17 -2.45
N ASP A 443 19.21 -1.97 -1.90
CA ASP A 443 17.94 -1.48 -1.37
C ASP A 443 16.90 -1.34 -2.50
N PRO A 444 15.70 -1.95 -2.38
CA PRO A 444 14.70 -1.96 -3.44
C PRO A 444 13.93 -0.65 -3.62
N CYS A 445 14.06 0.31 -2.70
CA CYS A 445 13.16 1.45 -2.61
C CYS A 445 13.43 2.52 -3.68
N PRO A 446 12.42 3.34 -4.04
CA PRO A 446 12.56 4.46 -4.96
C PRO A 446 13.52 5.55 -4.48
N VAL A 447 13.92 6.44 -5.37
CA VAL A 447 14.73 7.63 -5.04
C VAL A 447 14.11 8.41 -3.88
N GLY A 448 14.92 8.75 -2.87
CA GLY A 448 14.49 9.52 -1.70
C GLY A 448 13.88 8.68 -0.58
N PHE A 449 13.82 7.36 -0.74
CA PHE A 449 13.29 6.42 0.25
C PHE A 449 14.21 5.21 0.43
N ASN A 450 14.24 4.64 1.63
CA ASN A 450 14.95 3.41 1.96
C ASN A 450 14.05 2.41 2.69
N VAL A 451 14.48 1.15 2.76
CA VAL A 451 13.83 0.15 3.63
C VAL A 451 13.94 0.65 5.09
N PRO A 452 12.84 0.65 5.88
CA PRO A 452 12.88 1.19 7.23
C PRO A 452 13.75 0.36 8.18
N THR A 453 14.31 1.00 9.21
CA THR A 453 14.76 0.28 10.43
C THR A 453 13.56 -0.32 11.16
N ASN A 454 13.73 -1.42 11.89
CA ASN A 454 12.67 -2.12 12.61
C ASN A 454 11.96 -1.21 13.63
N GLY A 455 12.68 -0.23 14.18
CA GLY A 455 12.14 0.76 15.10
C GLY A 455 11.06 1.66 14.49
N ALA A 456 10.97 1.75 13.16
CA ALA A 456 9.91 2.52 12.49
C ALA A 456 8.51 1.93 12.75
N PHE A 457 8.43 0.63 13.04
CA PHE A 457 7.17 -0.06 13.25
C PHE A 457 6.71 -0.10 14.70
N SER A 458 7.55 0.27 15.67
CA SER A 458 7.24 0.10 17.10
C SER A 458 5.96 0.83 17.54
N GLY A 459 5.62 1.95 16.90
CA GLY A 459 4.39 2.72 17.18
C GLY A 459 3.07 2.04 16.82
N PHE A 460 3.10 0.89 16.13
CA PHE A 460 1.91 0.11 15.77
C PHE A 460 1.34 -0.71 16.93
N THR A 461 2.04 -0.72 18.06
CA THR A 461 1.52 -1.14 19.36
C THR A 461 1.73 -0.03 20.38
N THR A 462 0.81 0.14 21.32
CA THR A 462 0.85 1.28 22.25
C THR A 462 2.04 1.24 23.23
N ASN A 463 2.63 0.07 23.45
CA ASN A 463 3.80 -0.12 24.32
C ASN A 463 5.09 -0.42 23.54
N GLY A 464 5.05 -0.42 22.20
CA GLY A 464 6.23 -0.70 21.38
C GLY A 464 6.69 -2.16 21.33
N GLN A 465 5.91 -3.11 21.87
CA GLN A 465 6.29 -4.51 22.03
C GLN A 465 5.49 -5.43 21.10
N ASN A 466 6.07 -6.57 20.74
CA ASN A 466 5.33 -7.64 20.07
C ASN A 466 4.13 -8.10 20.91
N GLN A 467 2.98 -8.23 20.24
CA GLN A 467 1.69 -8.55 20.85
C GLN A 467 1.26 -7.54 21.93
N GLY A 468 1.83 -6.33 21.91
CA GLY A 468 1.30 -5.22 22.67
C GLY A 468 -0.11 -4.82 22.20
N PRO A 469 -0.83 -3.98 22.97
CA PRO A 469 -2.14 -3.50 22.55
C PRO A 469 -2.04 -2.80 21.19
N MET A 470 -2.84 -3.26 20.22
CA MET A 470 -2.79 -2.78 18.84
C MET A 470 -3.17 -1.29 18.76
N ASN A 471 -2.39 -0.51 18.01
CA ASN A 471 -2.66 0.90 17.79
C ASN A 471 -3.41 1.13 16.46
N VAL A 472 -4.64 0.61 16.37
CA VAL A 472 -5.44 0.60 15.13
C VAL A 472 -6.76 1.35 15.27
N ASN A 473 -7.30 1.82 14.15
CA ASN A 473 -8.62 2.43 14.04
C ASN A 473 -9.65 1.41 13.53
N GLY A 474 -10.35 0.74 14.45
CA GLY A 474 -11.49 -0.15 14.14
C GLY A 474 -11.16 -1.46 13.40
N THR A 475 -9.96 -1.61 12.87
CA THR A 475 -9.50 -2.83 12.14
C THR A 475 -9.04 -3.96 13.06
N ASN A 476 -9.18 -3.80 14.39
CA ASN A 476 -9.15 -4.92 15.33
C ASN A 476 -10.46 -5.72 15.34
N VAL A 477 -11.49 -5.25 14.64
CA VAL A 477 -12.72 -5.99 14.36
C VAL A 477 -12.54 -6.77 13.06
N LYS A 478 -12.71 -8.09 13.11
CA LYS A 478 -12.44 -9.01 11.98
C LYS A 478 -13.15 -8.60 10.68
N ALA A 479 -14.44 -8.27 10.75
CA ALA A 479 -15.20 -7.85 9.57
C ALA A 479 -14.61 -6.58 8.91
N THR A 480 -14.18 -5.59 9.71
CA THR A 480 -13.55 -4.38 9.21
C THR A 480 -12.18 -4.68 8.60
N TYR A 481 -11.38 -5.55 9.24
CA TYR A 481 -10.08 -5.99 8.72
C TYR A 481 -10.22 -6.71 7.37
N ASP A 482 -11.15 -7.66 7.26
CA ASP A 482 -11.37 -8.48 6.07
C ASP A 482 -11.82 -7.64 4.87
N ILE A 483 -12.67 -6.65 5.11
CA ILE A 483 -13.13 -5.71 4.06
C ILE A 483 -11.99 -4.76 3.63
N ASN A 484 -11.14 -4.34 4.56
CA ASN A 484 -9.97 -3.52 4.26
C ASN A 484 -8.79 -4.33 3.73
N SER A 485 -8.82 -5.67 3.80
CA SER A 485 -7.66 -6.54 3.63
C SER A 485 -6.42 -6.03 4.37
N GLY A 486 -6.54 -5.60 5.63
CA GLY A 486 -5.42 -5.07 6.41
C GLY A 486 -5.80 -4.11 7.54
N HIS A 487 -4.79 -3.45 8.10
CA HIS A 487 -4.95 -2.53 9.22
C HIS A 487 -4.89 -1.05 8.80
N LEU A 488 -5.64 -0.24 9.54
CA LEU A 488 -5.50 1.21 9.63
C LEU A 488 -4.81 1.53 10.95
N PHE A 489 -3.50 1.73 10.93
CA PHE A 489 -2.73 2.09 12.13
C PHE A 489 -2.84 3.59 12.40
N TRP A 490 -2.98 3.99 13.67
CA TRP A 490 -2.85 5.40 14.04
C TRP A 490 -1.41 5.87 13.81
N THR A 491 -1.25 7.06 13.24
CA THR A 491 0.09 7.59 12.93
C THR A 491 0.84 8.07 14.18
N ASN A 492 0.14 8.40 15.26
CA ASN A 492 0.71 8.87 16.52
C ASN A 492 -0.29 8.72 17.68
N SER A 493 0.03 9.29 18.84
CA SER A 493 -0.80 9.23 20.06
C SER A 493 -2.04 10.14 20.05
N SER A 494 -2.13 11.16 19.19
CA SER A 494 -3.31 12.03 19.09
C SER A 494 -4.47 11.35 18.35
N LYS A 495 -4.21 10.30 17.58
CA LYS A 495 -5.20 9.50 16.85
C LYS A 495 -6.09 10.34 15.93
N THR A 496 -5.48 11.31 15.23
CA THR A 496 -6.18 12.15 14.25
C THR A 496 -6.06 11.63 12.82
N GLU A 497 -5.02 10.84 12.53
CA GLU A 497 -4.72 10.32 11.19
C GLU A 497 -4.33 8.84 11.25
N THR A 498 -4.58 8.12 10.15
CA THR A 498 -4.22 6.71 10.01
C THR A 498 -3.39 6.44 8.77
N ILE A 499 -2.60 5.38 8.82
CA ILE A 499 -1.85 4.82 7.71
C ILE A 499 -2.31 3.38 7.43
N TYR A 500 -2.55 3.06 6.15
CA TYR A 500 -3.01 1.74 5.74
C TYR A 500 -1.86 0.79 5.43
N PHE A 501 -1.90 -0.40 6.03
CA PHE A 501 -1.00 -1.51 5.77
C PHE A 501 -1.80 -2.72 5.29
N PRO A 502 -1.71 -3.11 4.00
CA PRO A 502 -2.38 -4.30 3.49
C PRO A 502 -1.82 -5.58 4.11
N ALA A 503 -2.71 -6.53 4.36
CA ALA A 503 -2.40 -7.92 4.68
C ALA A 503 -1.93 -8.64 3.39
N SER A 504 -0.70 -8.36 2.97
CA SER A 504 -0.18 -8.92 1.71
C SER A 504 -0.10 -10.44 1.73
N GLY A 505 0.12 -11.04 2.89
CA GLY A 505 0.65 -12.40 3.05
C GLY A 505 2.15 -12.41 2.85
N PHE A 506 2.69 -13.58 2.55
CA PHE A 506 4.11 -13.78 2.26
C PHE A 506 4.35 -14.85 1.21
N ARG A 507 5.48 -14.75 0.50
CA ARG A 507 5.99 -15.82 -0.37
C ARG A 507 6.89 -16.75 0.43
N ASN A 508 6.54 -18.03 0.48
CA ASN A 508 7.13 -19.00 1.40
C ASN A 508 8.55 -19.43 0.97
N ALA A 509 9.45 -19.52 1.95
CA ALA A 509 10.87 -19.82 1.75
C ALA A 509 11.16 -21.22 1.20
N GLU A 510 10.25 -22.19 1.34
CA GLU A 510 10.49 -23.58 0.93
C GLU A 510 10.02 -23.89 -0.49
N ASP A 511 8.82 -23.41 -0.84
CA ASP A 511 8.08 -23.85 -2.03
C ASP A 511 7.77 -22.75 -3.03
N ASP A 512 8.18 -21.50 -2.74
CA ASP A 512 7.87 -20.26 -3.48
C ASP A 512 6.40 -19.83 -3.50
N LYS A 513 5.51 -20.48 -2.76
CA LYS A 513 4.07 -20.18 -2.81
C LYS A 513 3.66 -19.06 -1.89
N ILE A 514 2.68 -18.27 -2.32
CA ILE A 514 2.07 -17.25 -1.49
C ILE A 514 1.15 -17.93 -0.48
N LYS A 515 1.35 -17.58 0.80
CA LYS A 515 0.55 -18.04 1.93
C LYS A 515 -0.05 -16.83 2.63
N GLU A 516 -1.19 -17.05 3.29
CA GLU A 516 -1.82 -16.09 4.20
C GLU A 516 -2.20 -14.71 3.59
N ALA A 517 -2.34 -14.63 2.26
CA ALA A 517 -2.78 -13.39 1.60
C ALA A 517 -4.16 -12.95 2.10
N ASN A 518 -4.31 -11.65 2.38
CA ASN A 518 -5.47 -11.02 3.04
C ASN A 518 -5.67 -11.40 4.53
N SER A 519 -4.81 -12.24 5.12
CA SER A 519 -4.93 -12.68 6.51
C SER A 519 -3.79 -12.19 7.40
N PHE A 520 -2.58 -12.10 6.83
CA PHE A 520 -1.39 -11.61 7.51
C PHE A 520 -0.70 -10.52 6.68
N GLY A 521 0.00 -9.60 7.32
CA GLY A 521 0.90 -8.67 6.65
C GLY A 521 2.28 -8.73 7.25
N ASP A 522 3.28 -9.00 6.41
CA ASP A 522 4.69 -9.07 6.80
C ASP A 522 5.51 -8.05 6.00
N TYR A 523 6.28 -7.25 6.73
CA TYR A 523 7.04 -6.12 6.20
C TYR A 523 8.47 -6.16 6.66
N TRP A 524 9.39 -6.20 5.69
CA TRP A 524 10.81 -6.19 6.00
C TRP A 524 11.27 -4.87 6.61
N SER A 525 12.27 -4.99 7.48
CA SER A 525 13.15 -3.89 7.87
C SER A 525 14.56 -4.12 7.33
N ALA A 526 15.37 -3.05 7.31
CA ALA A 526 16.76 -3.07 6.88
C ALA A 526 17.70 -3.75 7.89
N ASP A 527 17.20 -4.08 9.09
CA ASP A 527 18.01 -4.65 10.16
C ASP A 527 18.17 -6.16 10.01
N PRO A 528 19.39 -6.68 10.12
CA PRO A 528 19.64 -8.12 10.27
C PRO A 528 19.30 -8.54 11.71
N GLN A 529 18.95 -9.82 11.92
CA GLN A 529 18.92 -10.37 13.28
C GLN A 529 20.05 -11.38 13.52
N ASP A 530 20.32 -12.27 12.57
CA ASP A 530 21.49 -13.14 12.60
C ASP A 530 21.90 -13.48 11.15
N TYR A 531 22.77 -14.47 10.95
CA TYR A 531 23.23 -14.88 9.62
C TYR A 531 22.15 -15.55 8.74
N ASN A 532 20.99 -15.92 9.30
CA ASN A 532 19.87 -16.55 8.58
C ASN A 532 18.59 -15.69 8.60
N ASN A 533 18.46 -14.76 9.55
CA ASN A 533 17.24 -14.01 9.82
C ASN A 533 17.43 -12.50 9.64
N GLY A 534 16.34 -11.85 9.22
CA GLY A 534 16.18 -10.40 9.20
C GLY A 534 15.05 -9.98 10.14
N CYS A 535 15.04 -8.70 10.54
CA CYS A 535 13.94 -8.13 11.31
C CYS A 535 12.74 -7.82 10.41
N VAL A 536 11.53 -8.10 10.92
CA VAL A 536 10.25 -7.98 10.22
C VAL A 536 9.19 -7.41 11.16
N MET A 537 8.25 -6.65 10.61
CA MET A 537 6.97 -6.40 11.26
C MET A 537 5.93 -7.35 10.70
N GLY A 538 5.20 -8.05 11.57
CA GLY A 538 4.11 -8.95 11.20
C GLY A 538 2.80 -8.55 11.86
N PHE A 539 1.66 -8.84 11.23
CA PHE A 539 0.35 -8.72 11.89
C PHE A 539 -0.68 -9.70 11.33
N SER A 540 -1.68 -10.02 12.15
CA SER A 540 -2.99 -10.60 11.82
C SER A 540 -4.09 -9.66 12.35
N TYR A 541 -5.36 -9.93 12.06
CA TYR A 541 -6.47 -9.07 12.51
C TYR A 541 -6.48 -8.76 14.03
N ASP A 542 -5.94 -9.66 14.85
CA ASP A 542 -5.96 -9.61 16.33
C ASP A 542 -4.59 -9.45 16.97
N LYS A 543 -3.49 -9.47 16.20
CA LYS A 543 -2.11 -9.41 16.74
C LYS A 543 -1.20 -8.58 15.86
N VAL A 544 -0.33 -7.80 16.50
CA VAL A 544 0.71 -7.01 15.82
C VAL A 544 2.06 -7.32 16.47
N TYR A 545 3.06 -7.59 15.64
CA TYR A 545 4.43 -7.91 16.02
C TYR A 545 5.38 -6.90 15.35
N PRO A 546 5.53 -5.68 15.88
CA PRO A 546 6.31 -4.64 15.23
C PRO A 546 7.83 -4.92 15.24
N LEU A 547 8.32 -5.81 16.10
CA LEU A 547 9.74 -6.07 16.35
C LEU A 547 10.02 -7.58 16.29
N PHE A 548 9.61 -8.24 15.22
CA PHE A 548 9.76 -9.68 15.01
C PHE A 548 10.92 -10.00 14.07
N VAL A 549 11.15 -11.30 13.82
CA VAL A 549 12.29 -11.81 13.07
C VAL A 549 11.84 -12.97 12.19
N ASN A 550 12.41 -13.12 11.01
CA ASN A 550 12.12 -14.26 10.15
C ASN A 550 13.27 -14.57 9.19
N ILE A 551 13.21 -15.73 8.54
CA ILE A 551 14.23 -16.25 7.64
C ILE A 551 14.33 -15.36 6.40
N ARG A 552 15.56 -15.00 6.01
CA ARG A 552 15.85 -14.03 4.94
C ARG A 552 15.35 -14.43 3.55
N THR A 553 15.02 -15.70 3.33
CA THR A 553 14.50 -16.24 2.06
C THR A 553 12.98 -16.12 1.91
N TYR A 554 12.24 -15.76 2.96
CA TYR A 554 10.85 -15.37 2.79
C TYR A 554 10.74 -14.13 1.89
N GLY A 555 9.67 -14.07 1.11
CA GLY A 555 9.29 -12.89 0.36
C GLY A 555 8.27 -12.09 1.16
N PHE A 556 8.67 -10.92 1.66
CA PHE A 556 7.79 -9.99 2.36
C PHE A 556 7.73 -8.64 1.66
N ALA A 557 6.68 -7.88 1.98
CA ALA A 557 6.50 -6.54 1.44
C ALA A 557 7.52 -5.56 2.06
N VAL A 558 7.64 -4.39 1.44
CA VAL A 558 8.42 -3.26 1.99
C VAL A 558 7.51 -2.05 2.05
N ARG A 559 7.52 -1.33 3.17
CA ARG A 559 6.91 0.00 3.29
C ARG A 559 8.02 1.03 3.46
N PRO A 560 8.48 1.67 2.36
CA PRO A 560 9.62 2.58 2.41
C PRO A 560 9.40 3.75 3.37
N VAL A 561 10.50 4.29 3.91
CA VAL A 561 10.53 5.56 4.65
C VAL A 561 11.48 6.54 3.96
N ALA A 562 11.20 7.84 4.08
CA ALA A 562 12.04 8.87 3.50
C ALA A 562 13.48 8.78 4.04
N GLU A 563 14.44 8.94 3.13
CA GLU A 563 15.86 9.07 3.45
C GLU A 563 16.10 10.31 4.33
N LYS A 564 17.13 10.26 5.16
CA LYS A 564 17.48 11.34 6.10
C LYS A 564 18.59 12.24 5.61
#